data_AF-Q5QW70-F1
#
_entry.id   AF-Q5QW70-F1
#
_cell.length_a   1.000
_cell.length_b   1.000
_cell.length_c   1.000
_cell.angle_alpha   90.00
_cell.angle_beta   90.00
_cell.angle_gamma   90.00
#
_symmetry.space_group_name_H-M   'P 1'
#
loop_
_entity.id
_entity.type
_entity.pdbx_description
1 polymer ?
#
loop_
_entity_poly.entity_id
_entity_poly.type
_entity_poly.pdbx_seq_one_letter_code
_entity_poly.pdbx_strand_id
1 'polypeptide(L)'
;MLNSDIYLKESLYDLLSLWRTPAFFLPAMLFPLVFYVFFGIVFNFSAAQGEYMLVSYACFGMMGPALFNYATAVASDRAQGWLTLKRISPMPLSAYVVAKFFSSLVFAACIALMLFITAALFADVQLLLWQWATLFTVLLIGTLPFALIGLLMGLCLSDKAAPAVVNLVYLPMAFLSGLWVPIQFLPDTVRYIAYGLPSYHYSQLAHAVIGTNQGHNLWLHGLYLVAFCGVLIAVIYWRYQRLSR
;
A
#
# COMPACT_ATOMS: atom_id res chain seq x y z
N MET A 1 30.49 7.70 -7.11
CA MET A 1 29.61 8.30 -6.07
C MET A 1 28.23 8.45 -6.68
N LEU A 2 27.24 7.68 -6.24
CA LEU A 2 25.86 7.90 -6.68
C LEU A 2 25.44 9.31 -6.23
N ASN A 3 25.15 10.22 -7.16
CA ASN A 3 24.63 11.54 -6.82
C ASN A 3 23.24 11.36 -6.18
N SER A 4 23.18 11.44 -4.85
CA SER A 4 21.94 11.46 -4.05
C SER A 4 20.95 12.51 -4.56
N ASP A 5 21.46 13.59 -5.14
CA ASP A 5 20.68 14.68 -5.72
C ASP A 5 19.76 14.22 -6.86
N ILE A 6 20.17 13.21 -7.64
CA ILE A 6 19.35 12.70 -8.74
C ILE A 6 18.12 11.96 -8.18
N TYR A 7 18.32 11.15 -7.14
CA TYR A 7 17.25 10.43 -6.47
C TYR A 7 16.25 11.40 -5.83
N LEU A 8 16.76 12.42 -5.13
CA LEU A 8 15.92 13.44 -4.50
C LEU A 8 15.13 14.25 -5.52
N LYS A 9 15.78 14.74 -6.58
CA LYS A 9 15.10 15.54 -7.62
C LYS A 9 14.00 14.74 -8.31
N GLU A 10 14.27 13.50 -8.69
CA GLU A 10 13.26 12.65 -9.32
C GLU A 10 12.08 12.40 -8.37
N SER A 11 12.36 12.09 -7.11
CA SER A 11 11.33 11.86 -6.09
C SER A 11 10.44 13.10 -5.90
N LEU A 12 11.04 14.29 -5.86
CA LEU A 12 10.31 15.54 -5.73
C LEU A 12 9.48 15.87 -6.98
N TYR A 13 10.01 15.63 -8.17
CA TYR A 13 9.26 15.86 -9.42
C TYR A 13 8.10 14.89 -9.60
N ASP A 14 8.29 13.63 -9.23
CA ASP A 14 7.21 12.65 -9.22
C ASP A 14 6.11 13.05 -8.23
N LEU A 15 6.49 13.43 -7.00
CA LEU A 15 5.55 13.91 -5.98
C LEU A 15 4.80 15.16 -6.45
N LEU A 16 5.50 16.11 -7.06
CA LEU A 16 4.91 17.33 -7.62
C LEU A 16 3.92 17.00 -8.76
N SER A 17 4.24 16.02 -9.61
CA SER A 17 3.34 15.56 -10.67
C SER A 17 2.06 14.97 -10.10
N LEU A 18 2.17 14.13 -9.06
CA LEU A 18 1.02 13.54 -8.37
C LEU A 18 0.20 14.61 -7.64
N TRP A 19 0.84 15.58 -6.99
CA TRP A 19 0.16 16.69 -6.34
C TRP A 19 -0.60 17.60 -7.33
N ARG A 20 -0.10 17.71 -8.56
CA ARG A 20 -0.76 18.46 -9.64
C ARG A 20 -1.89 17.70 -10.33
N THR A 21 -2.09 16.42 -9.99
CA THR A 21 -3.15 15.58 -10.55
C THR A 21 -4.22 15.28 -9.48
N PRO A 22 -5.13 16.24 -9.19
CA PRO A 22 -6.12 16.10 -8.12
C PRO A 22 -7.05 14.90 -8.30
N ALA A 23 -7.29 14.49 -9.54
CA ALA A 23 -8.07 13.30 -9.87
C ALA A 23 -7.45 11.99 -9.33
N PHE A 24 -6.14 11.95 -9.09
CA PHE A 24 -5.47 10.79 -8.52
C PHE A 24 -5.40 10.87 -7.00
N PHE A 25 -4.84 11.96 -6.46
CA PHE A 25 -4.53 11.98 -5.03
C PHE A 25 -5.76 12.17 -4.15
N LEU A 26 -6.77 12.95 -4.58
CA LEU A 26 -7.95 13.20 -3.75
C LEU A 26 -8.73 11.91 -3.49
N PRO A 27 -9.13 11.11 -4.51
CA PRO A 27 -9.82 9.85 -4.24
C PRO A 27 -8.94 8.85 -3.47
N ALA A 28 -7.64 8.80 -3.77
CA ALA A 28 -6.72 7.91 -3.08
C ALA A 28 -6.63 8.17 -1.57
N MET A 29 -6.70 9.43 -1.14
CA MET A 29 -6.68 9.82 0.26
C MET A 29 -8.07 9.81 0.92
N LEU A 30 -9.09 10.30 0.20
CA LEU A 30 -10.45 10.44 0.75
C LEU A 30 -11.18 9.11 0.85
N PHE A 31 -10.93 8.17 -0.07
CA PHE A 31 -11.68 6.91 -0.09
C PHE A 31 -11.48 6.09 1.20
N PRO A 32 -10.25 5.85 1.68
CA PRO A 32 -10.05 5.15 2.95
C PRO A 32 -10.60 5.92 4.15
N LEU A 33 -10.49 7.26 4.13
CA LEU A 33 -11.03 8.12 5.17
C LEU A 33 -12.56 8.00 5.26
N VAL A 34 -13.27 8.12 4.14
CA VAL A 34 -14.72 8.00 4.07
C VAL A 34 -15.16 6.60 4.53
N PHE A 35 -14.45 5.56 4.09
CA PHE A 35 -14.72 4.20 4.53
C PHE A 35 -14.50 4.02 6.03
N TYR A 36 -13.44 4.60 6.59
CA TYR A 36 -13.19 4.56 8.03
C TYR A 36 -14.25 5.32 8.82
N VAL A 37 -14.63 6.52 8.39
CA VAL A 37 -15.70 7.29 9.05
C VAL A 37 -17.01 6.51 8.99
N PHE A 38 -17.37 5.97 7.84
CA PHE A 38 -18.64 5.28 7.68
C PHE A 38 -18.67 3.94 8.43
N PHE A 39 -17.68 3.07 8.21
CA PHE A 39 -17.69 1.72 8.78
C PHE A 39 -17.02 1.64 10.14
N GLY A 40 -15.90 2.33 10.34
CA GLY A 40 -15.14 2.35 11.58
C GLY A 40 -15.79 3.16 12.70
N ILE A 41 -16.51 4.23 12.37
CA ILE A 41 -17.10 5.15 13.36
C ILE A 41 -18.63 5.05 13.37
N VAL A 42 -19.30 5.29 12.23
CA VAL A 42 -20.77 5.38 12.18
C VAL A 42 -21.45 4.01 12.34
N PHE A 43 -20.98 2.99 11.62
CA PHE A 43 -21.55 1.64 11.64
C PHE A 43 -20.98 0.74 12.74
N ASN A 44 -20.07 1.24 13.57
CA ASN A 44 -19.25 0.46 14.49
C ASN A 44 -20.08 -0.62 15.21
N PHE A 45 -19.91 -1.88 14.78
CA PHE A 45 -20.77 -3.02 15.18
C PHE A 45 -20.65 -3.36 16.68
N SER A 46 -19.63 -2.82 17.37
CA SER A 46 -19.56 -2.74 18.83
C SER A 46 -18.51 -1.70 19.23
N ALA A 47 -18.87 -0.73 20.08
CA ALA A 47 -18.00 0.38 20.49
C ALA A 47 -16.57 -0.02 20.94
N ALA A 48 -16.36 -1.27 21.37
CA ALA A 48 -15.07 -1.82 21.77
C ALA A 48 -14.09 -2.15 20.61
N GLN A 49 -14.44 -1.93 19.34
CA GLN A 49 -13.60 -2.32 18.18
C GLN A 49 -12.98 -1.13 17.40
N GLY A 50 -13.09 0.10 17.92
CA GLY A 50 -12.59 1.31 17.21
C GLY A 50 -11.11 1.24 16.82
N GLU A 51 -10.25 0.75 17.72
CA GLU A 51 -8.81 0.61 17.47
C GLU A 51 -8.52 -0.46 16.41
N TYR A 52 -9.25 -1.57 16.43
CA TYR A 52 -9.14 -2.63 15.43
C TYR A 52 -9.53 -2.11 14.05
N MET A 53 -10.63 -1.36 13.96
CA MET A 53 -11.09 -0.80 12.69
C MET A 53 -10.11 0.25 12.16
N LEU A 54 -9.56 1.10 13.03
CA LEU A 54 -8.51 2.06 12.64
C LEU A 54 -7.33 1.36 11.96
N VAL A 55 -6.79 0.31 12.59
CA VAL A 55 -5.65 -0.42 12.03
C VAL A 55 -6.01 -1.06 10.69
N SER A 56 -7.18 -1.70 10.61
CA SER A 56 -7.64 -2.36 9.39
C SER A 56 -7.83 -1.37 8.23
N TYR A 57 -8.45 -0.22 8.49
CA TYR A 57 -8.65 0.81 7.48
C TYR A 57 -7.39 1.59 7.15
N ALA A 58 -6.42 1.70 8.08
CA ALA A 58 -5.11 2.25 7.78
C ALA A 58 -4.31 1.34 6.85
N CYS A 59 -4.30 0.02 7.12
CA CYS A 59 -3.73 -0.97 6.20
C CYS A 59 -4.37 -0.89 4.81
N PHE A 60 -5.71 -0.84 4.77
CA PHE A 60 -6.47 -0.68 3.54
C PHE A 60 -6.06 0.58 2.79
N GLY A 61 -6.06 1.72 3.46
CA GLY A 61 -5.80 3.01 2.83
C GLY A 61 -4.38 3.18 2.31
N MET A 62 -3.40 2.56 2.94
CA MET A 62 -2.00 2.64 2.50
C MET A 62 -1.68 1.66 1.37
N MET A 63 -2.39 0.53 1.31
CA MET A 63 -2.24 -0.47 0.24
C MET A 63 -2.66 0.09 -1.14
N GLY A 64 -3.74 0.89 -1.19
CA GLY A 64 -4.28 1.44 -2.43
C GLY A 64 -3.26 2.28 -3.21
N PRO A 65 -2.80 3.44 -2.70
CA PRO A 65 -1.83 4.29 -3.39
C PRO A 65 -0.54 3.55 -3.76
N ALA A 66 -0.07 2.62 -2.91
CA ALA A 66 1.12 1.82 -3.23
C ALA A 66 0.90 0.95 -4.48
N LEU A 67 -0.26 0.32 -4.65
CA LEU A 67 -0.59 -0.45 -5.85
C LEU A 67 -0.83 0.45 -7.06
N PHE A 68 -1.72 1.43 -6.92
CA PHE A 68 -2.18 2.26 -8.02
C PHE A 68 -1.08 3.14 -8.57
N ASN A 69 -0.31 3.82 -7.70
CA ASN A 69 0.75 4.73 -8.15
C ASN A 69 1.77 4.00 -9.02
N TYR A 70 2.16 2.79 -8.64
CA TYR A 70 3.07 2.00 -9.45
C TYR A 70 2.42 1.45 -10.70
N ALA A 71 1.26 0.82 -10.59
CA ALA A 71 0.66 0.12 -11.72
C ALA A 71 0.25 1.07 -12.84
N THR A 72 -0.39 2.20 -12.52
CA THR A 72 -0.88 3.14 -13.53
C THR A 72 0.22 4.04 -14.05
N ALA A 73 1.10 4.55 -13.17
CA ALA A 73 2.14 5.46 -13.61
C ALA A 73 3.22 4.76 -14.41
N VAL A 74 3.65 3.55 -14.02
CA VAL A 74 4.63 2.78 -14.81
C VAL A 74 4.04 2.34 -16.15
N ALA A 75 2.77 1.92 -16.18
CA ALA A 75 2.10 1.56 -17.44
C ALA A 75 1.96 2.77 -18.38
N SER A 76 1.60 3.94 -17.85
CA SER A 76 1.49 5.19 -18.59
C SER A 76 2.85 5.67 -19.11
N ASP A 77 3.88 5.70 -18.24
CA ASP A 77 5.23 6.10 -18.61
C ASP A 77 5.82 5.19 -19.70
N ARG A 78 5.44 3.90 -19.70
CA ARG A 78 5.76 2.96 -20.77
C ARG A 78 5.04 3.28 -22.06
N ALA A 79 3.72 3.50 -22.01
CA ALA A 79 2.89 3.76 -23.18
C ALA A 79 3.30 5.06 -23.89
N GLN A 80 3.70 6.07 -23.13
CA GLN A 80 4.15 7.37 -23.66
C GLN A 80 5.64 7.37 -24.07
N GLY A 81 6.37 6.26 -23.94
CA GLY A 81 7.79 6.17 -24.29
C GLY A 81 8.75 6.89 -23.33
N TRP A 82 8.27 7.40 -22.19
CA TRP A 82 9.11 8.08 -21.19
C TRP A 82 10.14 7.13 -20.59
N LEU A 83 9.80 5.86 -20.41
CA LEU A 83 10.77 4.85 -19.96
C LEU A 83 11.93 4.68 -20.96
N THR A 84 11.68 4.83 -22.26
CA THR A 84 12.71 4.76 -23.30
C THR A 84 13.61 6.00 -23.23
N LEU A 85 13.03 7.19 -23.09
CA LEU A 85 13.79 8.44 -22.90
C LEU A 85 14.66 8.40 -21.64
N LYS A 86 14.11 7.91 -20.52
CA LYS A 86 14.85 7.76 -19.26
C LYS A 86 15.96 6.70 -19.32
N ARG A 87 15.87 5.71 -20.22
CA ARG A 87 16.95 4.73 -20.44
C ARG A 87 18.14 5.33 -21.22
N ILE A 88 17.90 6.34 -22.04
CA ILE A 88 18.93 7.01 -22.84
C ILE A 88 19.62 8.11 -22.02
N SER A 89 18.95 8.62 -20.98
CA SER A 89 19.54 9.60 -20.08
C SER A 89 20.61 8.95 -19.16
N PRO A 90 21.58 9.73 -18.64
CA PRO A 90 22.60 9.22 -17.72
C PRO A 90 22.04 8.86 -16.32
N MET A 91 20.71 8.80 -16.17
CA MET A 91 20.04 8.53 -14.90
C MET A 91 19.90 7.02 -14.68
N PRO A 92 20.25 6.50 -13.48
CA PRO A 92 20.03 5.10 -13.18
C PRO A 92 18.54 4.79 -13.03
N LEU A 93 18.08 3.66 -13.58
CA LEU A 93 16.68 3.23 -13.47
C LEU A 93 16.22 3.06 -12.02
N SER A 94 17.14 2.70 -11.12
CA SER A 94 16.87 2.61 -9.69
C SER A 94 16.35 3.93 -9.12
N ALA A 95 16.78 5.08 -9.63
CA ALA A 95 16.29 6.37 -9.18
C ALA A 95 14.81 6.60 -9.53
N TYR A 96 14.35 6.09 -10.66
CA TYR A 96 12.92 6.13 -11.01
C TYR A 96 12.07 5.26 -10.09
N VAL A 97 12.51 4.03 -9.81
CA VAL A 97 11.79 3.11 -8.90
C VAL A 97 11.76 3.67 -7.48
N VAL A 98 12.90 4.17 -6.98
CA VAL A 98 12.98 4.80 -5.66
C VAL A 98 12.10 6.05 -5.57
N ALA A 99 12.03 6.86 -6.62
CA ALA A 99 11.16 8.03 -6.67
C ALA A 99 9.67 7.65 -6.53
N LYS A 100 9.20 6.67 -7.31
CA LYS A 100 7.82 6.16 -7.20
C LYS A 100 7.54 5.59 -5.81
N PHE A 101 8.52 4.89 -5.21
CA PHE A 101 8.40 4.35 -3.85
C PHE A 101 8.25 5.48 -2.84
N PHE A 102 9.13 6.47 -2.91
CA PHE A 102 9.11 7.62 -2.03
C PHE A 102 7.77 8.37 -2.13
N SER A 103 7.29 8.65 -3.34
CA SER A 103 5.97 9.25 -3.53
C SER A 103 4.86 8.43 -2.88
N SER A 104 4.86 7.10 -3.08
CA SER A 104 3.86 6.22 -2.44
C SER A 104 3.93 6.24 -0.91
N LEU A 105 5.14 6.33 -0.33
CA LEU A 105 5.32 6.45 1.12
C LEU A 105 4.79 7.78 1.64
N VAL A 106 5.00 8.89 0.92
CA VAL A 106 4.44 10.20 1.30
C VAL A 106 2.91 10.14 1.31
N PHE A 107 2.28 9.55 0.29
CA PHE A 107 0.83 9.36 0.27
C PHE A 107 0.35 8.48 1.42
N ALA A 108 1.04 7.37 1.68
CA ALA A 108 0.71 6.46 2.77
C ALA A 108 0.84 7.16 4.14
N ALA A 109 1.87 7.98 4.33
CA ALA A 109 2.04 8.80 5.53
C ALA A 109 0.91 9.82 5.71
N CYS A 110 0.51 10.52 4.64
CA CYS A 110 -0.62 11.46 4.69
C CYS A 110 -1.92 10.75 5.07
N ILE A 111 -2.20 9.58 4.49
CA ILE A 111 -3.39 8.79 4.81
C ILE A 111 -3.38 8.33 6.27
N ALA A 112 -2.24 7.82 6.75
CA ALA A 112 -2.09 7.43 8.14
C ALA A 112 -2.37 8.61 9.09
N LEU A 113 -1.78 9.78 8.83
CA LEU A 113 -2.02 10.98 9.65
C LEU A 113 -3.48 11.41 9.63
N MET A 114 -4.14 11.43 8.46
CA MET A 114 -5.55 11.77 8.35
C MET A 114 -6.44 10.81 9.14
N LEU A 115 -6.19 9.50 9.05
CA LEU A 115 -6.94 8.49 9.80
C LEU A 115 -6.67 8.59 11.30
N PHE A 116 -5.43 8.84 11.70
CA PHE A 116 -5.05 8.97 13.11
C PHE A 116 -5.71 10.20 13.76
N ILE A 117 -5.70 11.34 13.07
CA ILE A 117 -6.41 12.55 13.51
C ILE A 117 -7.91 12.26 13.63
N THR A 118 -8.49 11.62 12.62
CA THR A 118 -9.93 11.29 12.63
C THR A 118 -10.28 10.32 13.77
N ALA A 119 -9.43 9.33 14.02
CA ALA A 119 -9.62 8.38 15.12
C ALA A 119 -9.51 9.04 16.50
N ALA A 120 -8.53 9.91 16.69
CA ALA A 120 -8.32 10.63 17.93
C ALA A 120 -9.48 11.60 18.23
N LEU A 121 -10.05 12.23 17.20
CA LEU A 121 -11.13 13.22 17.36
C LEU A 121 -12.52 12.61 17.46
N PHE A 122 -12.80 11.55 16.68
CA PHE A 122 -14.17 11.05 16.47
C PHE A 122 -14.40 9.60 16.94
N ALA A 123 -13.35 8.82 17.20
CA ALA A 123 -13.47 7.40 17.55
C ALA A 123 -13.01 7.07 18.98
N ASP A 124 -12.61 8.08 19.77
CA ASP A 124 -12.10 7.96 21.16
C ASP A 124 -11.04 6.85 21.34
N VAL A 125 -10.18 6.68 20.34
CA VAL A 125 -9.15 5.63 20.31
C VAL A 125 -8.03 5.94 21.31
N GLN A 126 -7.85 5.05 22.30
CA GLN A 126 -6.91 5.25 23.40
C GLN A 126 -5.61 4.48 23.21
N LEU A 127 -4.78 4.95 22.26
CA LEU A 127 -3.45 4.40 22.04
C LEU A 127 -2.36 5.21 22.74
N LEU A 128 -1.36 4.51 23.28
CA LEU A 128 -0.16 5.10 23.85
C LEU A 128 0.68 5.78 22.75
N LEU A 129 1.42 6.84 23.08
CA LEU A 129 2.30 7.57 22.15
C LEU A 129 3.25 6.65 21.37
N TRP A 130 3.79 5.62 22.03
CA TRP A 130 4.67 4.65 21.38
C TRP A 130 3.91 3.73 20.39
N GLN A 131 2.63 3.42 20.65
CA GLN A 131 1.79 2.63 19.75
C GLN A 131 1.49 3.39 18.47
N TRP A 132 1.20 4.69 18.55
CA TRP A 132 1.04 5.54 17.37
C TRP A 132 2.28 5.54 16.48
N ALA A 133 3.46 5.75 17.08
CA ALA A 133 4.72 5.79 16.35
C ALA A 133 5.08 4.43 15.73
N THR A 134 4.95 3.34 16.50
CA THR A 134 5.25 1.99 16.00
C THR A 134 4.25 1.55 14.94
N LEU A 135 2.95 1.84 15.11
CA LEU A 135 1.93 1.57 14.11
C LEU A 135 2.21 2.31 12.80
N PHE A 136 2.56 3.60 12.88
CA PHE A 136 2.95 4.39 11.71
C PHE A 136 4.13 3.76 10.95
N THR A 137 5.18 3.35 11.66
CA THR A 137 6.36 2.73 11.05
C THR A 137 6.04 1.36 10.44
N VAL A 138 5.32 0.50 11.15
CA VAL A 138 4.92 -0.83 10.65
C VAL A 138 4.06 -0.69 9.40
N LEU A 139 3.09 0.22 9.44
CA LEU A 139 2.22 0.48 8.31
C LEU A 139 3.01 0.96 7.08
N LEU A 140 3.97 1.88 7.25
CA LEU A 140 4.81 2.37 6.16
C LEU A 140 5.68 1.26 5.55
N ILE A 141 6.39 0.49 6.38
CA ILE A 141 7.26 -0.59 5.91
C ILE A 141 6.45 -1.67 5.20
N GLY A 142 5.27 -1.99 5.72
CA GLY A 142 4.39 -3.00 5.14
C GLY A 142 3.70 -2.56 3.84
N THR A 143 3.89 -1.34 3.35
CA THR A 143 3.45 -0.96 2.00
C THR A 143 4.29 -1.56 0.87
N LEU A 144 5.52 -1.99 1.19
CA LEU A 144 6.51 -2.47 0.21
C LEU A 144 6.03 -3.64 -0.67
N PRO A 145 5.41 -4.71 -0.13
CA PRO A 145 4.87 -5.79 -0.95
C PRO A 145 3.87 -5.28 -2.00
N PHE A 146 3.01 -4.34 -1.62
CA PHE A 146 1.97 -3.80 -2.49
C PHE A 146 2.55 -2.89 -3.58
N ALA A 147 3.57 -2.12 -3.26
CA ALA A 147 4.35 -1.38 -4.25
C ALA A 147 4.97 -2.32 -5.30
N LEU A 148 5.51 -3.47 -4.89
CA LEU A 148 6.07 -4.47 -5.81
C LEU A 148 5.00 -5.14 -6.69
N ILE A 149 3.83 -5.49 -6.14
CA ILE A 149 2.71 -6.00 -6.95
C ILE A 149 2.31 -4.94 -7.98
N GLY A 150 2.17 -3.68 -7.55
CA GLY A 150 1.86 -2.55 -8.42
C GLY A 150 2.89 -2.41 -9.56
N LEU A 151 4.18 -2.49 -9.24
CA LEU A 151 5.26 -2.41 -10.22
C LEU A 151 5.18 -3.54 -11.24
N LEU A 152 4.96 -4.77 -10.79
CA LEU A 152 4.80 -5.94 -11.67
C LEU A 152 3.60 -5.75 -12.62
N MET A 153 2.46 -5.29 -12.09
CA MET A 153 1.28 -5.00 -12.89
C MET A 153 1.55 -3.90 -13.92
N GLY A 154 2.23 -2.81 -13.54
CA GLY A 154 2.59 -1.73 -14.45
C GLY A 154 3.54 -2.17 -15.58
N LEU A 155 4.39 -3.16 -15.32
CA LEU A 155 5.27 -3.75 -16.33
C LEU A 155 4.55 -4.73 -17.27
N CYS A 156 3.42 -5.30 -16.86
CA CYS A 156 2.68 -6.29 -17.65
C CYS A 156 1.49 -5.67 -18.41
N LEU A 157 0.77 -4.72 -17.81
CA LEU A 157 -0.51 -4.22 -18.30
C LEU A 157 -0.36 -2.98 -19.18
N SER A 158 -1.34 -2.74 -20.06
CA SER A 158 -1.45 -1.48 -20.78
C SER A 158 -1.91 -0.35 -19.85
N ASP A 159 -1.62 0.89 -20.22
CA ASP A 159 -2.08 2.11 -19.55
C ASP A 159 -3.60 2.14 -19.32
N LYS A 160 -4.38 1.70 -20.32
CA LYS A 160 -5.85 1.63 -20.24
C LYS A 160 -6.36 0.50 -19.35
N ALA A 161 -5.68 -0.65 -19.32
CA ALA A 161 -6.11 -1.80 -18.54
C ALA A 161 -5.64 -1.73 -17.08
N ALA A 162 -4.52 -1.07 -16.80
CA ALA A 162 -3.89 -1.07 -15.49
C ALA A 162 -4.85 -0.62 -14.36
N PRO A 163 -5.55 0.54 -14.44
CA PRO A 163 -6.44 0.95 -13.35
C PRO A 163 -7.57 -0.06 -13.07
N ALA A 164 -8.13 -0.68 -14.11
CA ALA A 164 -9.25 -1.62 -13.98
C ALA A 164 -8.79 -2.94 -13.33
N VAL A 165 -7.66 -3.50 -13.80
CA VAL A 165 -7.12 -4.75 -13.24
C VAL A 165 -6.63 -4.55 -11.81
N VAL A 166 -5.99 -3.41 -11.51
CA VAL A 166 -5.54 -3.11 -10.14
C VAL A 166 -6.74 -3.05 -9.20
N ASN A 167 -7.84 -2.39 -9.59
CA ASN A 167 -9.07 -2.39 -8.80
C ASN A 167 -9.63 -3.80 -8.59
N LEU A 168 -9.63 -4.62 -9.63
CA LEU A 168 -10.11 -6.02 -9.57
C LEU A 168 -9.26 -6.90 -8.66
N VAL A 169 -7.98 -6.57 -8.44
CA VAL A 169 -7.11 -7.27 -7.48
C VAL A 169 -7.24 -6.65 -6.08
N TYR A 170 -7.23 -5.32 -6.00
CA TYR A 170 -7.22 -4.55 -4.76
C TYR A 170 -8.47 -4.78 -3.91
N LEU A 171 -9.66 -4.68 -4.50
CA LEU A 171 -10.91 -4.77 -3.74
C LEU A 171 -11.14 -6.18 -3.16
N PRO A 172 -11.02 -7.28 -3.93
CA PRO A 172 -11.11 -8.62 -3.36
C PRO A 172 -10.01 -8.88 -2.35
N MET A 173 -8.78 -8.46 -2.60
CA MET A 173 -7.68 -8.63 -1.65
C MET A 173 -7.96 -7.93 -0.32
N ALA A 174 -8.51 -6.72 -0.34
CA ALA A 174 -8.88 -5.98 0.86
C ALA A 174 -10.03 -6.63 1.65
N PHE A 175 -11.07 -7.08 0.94
CA PHE A 175 -12.23 -7.73 1.54
C PHE A 175 -11.86 -9.10 2.12
N LEU A 176 -11.20 -9.95 1.34
CA LEU A 176 -10.82 -11.31 1.73
C LEU A 176 -9.82 -11.33 2.88
N SER A 177 -8.95 -10.33 3.01
CA SER A 177 -8.05 -10.23 4.17
C SER A 177 -8.70 -9.70 5.45
N GLY A 178 -10.00 -9.42 5.43
CA GLY A 178 -10.75 -8.97 6.60
C GLY A 178 -10.43 -7.55 7.04
N LEU A 179 -10.06 -6.65 6.10
CA LEU A 179 -9.79 -5.24 6.40
C LEU A 179 -11.06 -4.40 6.56
N TRP A 180 -12.15 -4.79 5.89
CA TRP A 180 -13.44 -4.09 6.01
C TRP A 180 -14.36 -4.74 7.03
N VAL A 181 -14.30 -6.07 7.13
CA VAL A 181 -15.06 -6.86 8.08
C VAL A 181 -14.06 -7.70 8.85
N PRO A 182 -14.07 -7.68 10.19
CA PRO A 182 -13.17 -8.49 10.99
C PRO A 182 -13.24 -9.97 10.56
N ILE A 183 -12.08 -10.59 10.40
CA ILE A 183 -11.99 -11.95 9.82
C ILE A 183 -12.75 -13.01 10.62
N GLN A 184 -13.03 -12.72 11.89
CA GLN A 184 -13.75 -13.57 12.82
C GLN A 184 -15.21 -13.77 12.36
N PHE A 185 -15.78 -12.78 11.66
CA PHE A 185 -17.13 -12.85 11.09
C PHE A 185 -17.17 -13.49 9.69
N LEU A 186 -16.01 -13.76 9.08
CA LEU A 186 -15.96 -14.39 7.75
C LEU A 186 -16.07 -15.91 7.84
N PRO A 187 -16.72 -16.57 6.85
CA PRO A 187 -16.77 -18.03 6.75
C PRO A 187 -15.38 -18.65 6.68
N ASP A 188 -15.24 -19.89 7.13
CA ASP A 188 -13.94 -20.57 7.19
C ASP A 188 -13.27 -20.66 5.81
N THR A 189 -14.04 -20.86 4.74
CA THR A 189 -13.53 -20.88 3.36
C THR A 189 -12.81 -19.59 2.98
N VAL A 190 -13.38 -18.43 3.35
CA VAL A 190 -12.79 -17.12 3.09
C VAL A 190 -11.55 -16.91 3.96
N ARG A 191 -11.59 -17.38 5.20
CA ARG A 191 -10.45 -17.30 6.14
C ARG A 191 -9.23 -18.09 5.64
N TYR A 192 -9.43 -19.25 5.03
CA TYR A 192 -8.34 -20.01 4.40
C TYR A 192 -7.70 -19.26 3.23
N ILE A 193 -8.49 -18.58 2.41
CA ILE A 193 -7.98 -17.76 1.30
C ILE A 193 -7.18 -16.57 1.86
N ALA A 194 -7.67 -15.96 2.93
CA ALA A 194 -7.01 -14.83 3.57
C ALA A 194 -5.58 -15.14 4.02
N TYR A 195 -5.31 -16.35 4.51
CA TYR A 195 -3.98 -16.79 4.93
C TYR A 195 -2.96 -16.86 3.78
N GLY A 196 -3.40 -16.90 2.53
CA GLY A 196 -2.52 -16.77 1.36
C GLY A 196 -2.25 -15.33 0.94
N LEU A 197 -2.96 -14.34 1.49
CA LEU A 197 -2.89 -12.96 1.04
C LEU A 197 -1.82 -12.17 1.80
N PRO A 198 -0.97 -11.38 1.10
CA PRO A 198 -0.02 -10.50 1.77
C PRO A 198 -0.71 -9.42 2.61
N SER A 199 -1.93 -9.01 2.25
CA SER A 199 -2.75 -8.05 3.01
C SER A 199 -3.16 -8.58 4.39
N TYR A 200 -3.36 -9.89 4.54
CA TYR A 200 -3.63 -10.49 5.85
C TYR A 200 -2.38 -10.43 6.75
N HIS A 201 -1.23 -10.87 6.25
CA HIS A 201 0.01 -10.84 7.03
C HIS A 201 0.43 -9.43 7.41
N TYR A 202 0.21 -8.48 6.50
CA TYR A 202 0.41 -7.06 6.76
C TYR A 202 -0.49 -6.53 7.88
N SER A 203 -1.79 -6.83 7.83
CA SER A 203 -2.72 -6.37 8.88
C SER A 203 -2.42 -7.00 10.23
N GLN A 204 -2.05 -8.29 10.28
CA GLN A 204 -1.67 -8.93 11.54
C GLN A 204 -0.46 -8.28 12.22
N LEU A 205 0.54 -7.84 11.44
CA LEU A 205 1.69 -7.09 12.00
C LEU A 205 1.26 -5.75 12.57
N ALA A 206 0.34 -5.04 11.91
CA ALA A 206 -0.18 -3.78 12.41
C ALA A 206 -1.06 -3.97 13.66
N HIS A 207 -1.92 -4.99 13.66
CA HIS A 207 -2.77 -5.35 14.81
C HIS A 207 -1.96 -5.79 16.03
N ALA A 208 -0.77 -6.37 15.83
CA ALA A 208 0.12 -6.74 16.91
C ALA A 208 0.59 -5.56 17.76
N VAL A 209 0.72 -4.37 17.16
CA VAL A 209 1.13 -3.14 17.86
C VAL A 209 0.11 -2.75 18.94
N ILE A 210 -1.16 -3.00 18.67
CA ILE A 210 -2.28 -2.71 19.58
C ILE A 210 -2.77 -3.95 20.33
N GLY A 211 -2.08 -5.09 20.22
CA GLY A 211 -2.41 -6.33 20.92
C GLY A 211 -3.68 -7.04 20.42
N THR A 212 -4.17 -6.72 19.22
CA THR A 212 -5.39 -7.31 18.63
C THR A 212 -5.10 -8.33 17.52
N ASN A 213 -3.87 -8.85 17.48
CA ASN A 213 -3.50 -9.89 16.52
C ASN A 213 -4.17 -11.23 16.84
N GLN A 214 -4.29 -12.10 15.85
CA GLN A 214 -4.99 -13.38 15.99
C GLN A 214 -4.11 -14.50 16.56
N GLY A 215 -3.23 -14.17 17.50
CA GLY A 215 -2.42 -15.15 18.26
C GLY A 215 -1.37 -15.93 17.45
N HIS A 216 -1.20 -15.65 16.16
CA HIS A 216 -0.15 -16.28 15.35
C HIS A 216 1.22 -15.61 15.59
N ASN A 217 2.29 -16.39 15.44
CA ASN A 217 3.66 -15.87 15.63
C ASN A 217 3.98 -14.74 14.64
N LEU A 218 4.29 -13.57 15.18
CA LEU A 218 4.60 -12.34 14.41
C LEU A 218 5.72 -12.56 13.39
N TRP A 219 6.73 -13.33 13.78
CA TRP A 219 7.86 -13.65 12.91
C TRP A 219 7.47 -14.38 11.63
N LEU A 220 6.41 -15.21 11.67
CA LEU A 220 5.92 -15.91 10.48
C LEU A 220 5.29 -14.94 9.48
N HIS A 221 4.57 -13.92 9.96
CA HIS A 221 3.99 -12.90 9.10
C HIS A 221 5.07 -12.03 8.45
N GLY A 222 6.08 -11.63 9.23
CA GLY A 222 7.25 -10.93 8.70
C GLY A 222 8.00 -11.76 7.65
N LEU A 223 8.28 -13.03 7.95
CA LEU A 223 8.95 -13.94 7.04
C LEU A 223 8.16 -14.18 5.75
N TYR A 224 6.83 -14.33 5.85
CA TYR A 224 5.96 -14.47 4.69
C TYR A 224 6.06 -13.25 3.78
N LEU A 225 5.95 -12.03 4.33
CA LEU A 225 6.05 -10.81 3.55
C LEU A 225 7.42 -10.65 2.90
N VAL A 226 8.51 -10.97 3.61
CA VAL A 226 9.87 -10.92 3.06
C VAL A 226 10.04 -11.92 1.93
N ALA A 227 9.60 -13.17 2.12
CA ALA A 227 9.64 -14.20 1.09
C ALA A 227 8.81 -13.79 -0.14
N PHE A 228 7.61 -13.26 0.07
CA PHE A 228 6.73 -12.78 -0.97
C PHE A 228 7.36 -11.61 -1.76
N CYS A 229 7.98 -10.64 -1.07
CA CYS A 229 8.75 -9.58 -1.72
C CYS A 229 9.92 -10.15 -2.55
N GLY A 230 10.65 -11.13 -2.01
CA GLY A 230 11.75 -11.80 -2.71
C GLY A 230 11.30 -12.44 -4.02
N VAL A 231 10.16 -13.16 -3.99
CA VAL A 231 9.56 -13.75 -5.20
C VAL A 231 9.15 -12.67 -6.20
N LEU A 232 8.49 -11.60 -5.76
CA LEU A 232 8.10 -10.50 -6.66
C LEU A 232 9.30 -9.82 -7.30
N ILE A 233 10.35 -9.53 -6.53
CA ILE A 233 11.59 -8.94 -7.06
C ILE A 233 12.22 -9.86 -8.10
N ALA A 234 12.27 -11.18 -7.85
CA ALA A 234 12.81 -12.14 -8.82
C ALA A 234 11.99 -12.16 -10.13
N VAL A 235 10.65 -12.15 -10.03
CA VAL A 235 9.76 -12.11 -11.20
C VAL A 235 9.90 -10.79 -11.97
N ILE A 236 9.97 -9.65 -11.27
CA ILE A 236 10.18 -8.32 -11.87
C ILE A 236 11.52 -8.27 -12.58
N TYR A 237 12.59 -8.77 -11.96
CA TYR A 237 13.92 -8.82 -12.55
C TYR A 237 13.95 -9.70 -13.81
N TRP A 238 13.37 -10.90 -13.75
CA TRP A 238 13.24 -11.79 -14.90
C TRP A 238 12.45 -11.16 -16.05
N ARG A 239 11.34 -10.48 -15.74
CA ARG A 239 10.52 -9.77 -16.73
C ARG A 239 11.28 -8.60 -17.35
N TYR A 240 12.02 -7.86 -16.53
CA TYR A 240 12.82 -6.72 -16.98
C TYR A 240 13.90 -7.15 -17.99
N GLN A 241 14.60 -8.26 -17.73
CA GLN A 241 15.60 -8.80 -18.67
C GLN A 241 15.02 -9.21 -20.03
N ARG A 242 13.77 -9.70 -20.07
CA ARG A 242 13.09 -10.04 -21.33
C ARG A 242 12.68 -8.81 -22.14
N LEU A 243 12.50 -7.66 -21.50
CA LEU A 243 12.16 -6.38 -22.16
C LEU A 243 13.39 -5.61 -22.66
N SER A 244 14.60 -6.05 -22.30
CA SER A 244 15.87 -5.47 -22.75
C SER A 244 16.55 -6.29 -23.85
N ARG A 245 15.97 -7.42 -24.25
CA ARG A 245 16.34 -8.18 -25.44
C ARG A 245 15.42 -7.79 -26.58
#